data_AF-F9WD50-F1
#
_entry.id   AF-F9WD50-F1
#
_cell.length_a   1.000
_cell.length_b   1.000
_cell.length_c   1.000
_cell.angle_alpha   90.00
_cell.angle_beta   90.00
_cell.angle_gamma   90.00
#
_symmetry.space_group_name_H-M   'P 1'
#
loop_
_entity.id
_entity.type
_entity.pdbx_description
1 polymer ?
#
loop_
_entity_poly.entity_id
_entity_poly.type
_entity_poly.pdbx_seq_one_letter_code
_entity_poly.pdbx_strand_id
1 'polypeptide(L)'
;MESMVEAFLERARDDWGAMNAWNFFSHYYGNPYGMHRHTAVTMQQYLENPDKFVPDPATREYIQLNLKLKRALMQKHFQRDLDKLKAAGIVSLDEWQRLGATVDMGPMARMVLASAYQHALHHSPPKGILKKPTPKKAEKGM
;
A
#
# COMPACT_ATOMS: atom_id res chain seq x y z
N MET A 1 -0.90 7.68 -19.75
CA MET A 1 -0.94 6.37 -19.07
C MET A 1 -1.27 6.66 -17.62
N GLU A 2 -2.30 6.04 -17.06
CA GLU A 2 -2.62 6.21 -15.63
C GLU A 2 -1.56 5.48 -14.80
N SER A 3 -0.96 6.17 -13.83
CA SER A 3 0.10 5.63 -12.99
C SER A 3 -0.52 4.87 -11.81
N MET A 4 -0.48 3.54 -11.88
CA MET A 4 -1.08 2.67 -10.88
C MET A 4 -0.44 2.87 -9.50
N VAL A 5 0.88 3.08 -9.47
CA VAL A 5 1.63 3.33 -8.23
C VAL A 5 1.30 4.68 -7.62
N GLU A 6 1.08 5.72 -8.44
CA GLU A 6 0.61 7.02 -7.94
C GLU A 6 -0.80 6.89 -7.37
N ALA A 7 -1.71 6.19 -8.06
CA ALA A 7 -3.08 5.98 -7.58
C ALA A 7 -3.13 5.29 -6.20
N PHE A 8 -2.26 4.30 -5.95
CA PHE A 8 -2.16 3.67 -4.63
C PHE A 8 -1.70 4.65 -3.54
N LEU A 9 -0.72 5.50 -3.84
CA LEU A 9 -0.20 6.48 -2.89
C LEU A 9 -1.17 7.64 -2.66
N GLU A 10 -1.83 8.13 -3.70
CA GLU A 10 -2.88 9.16 -3.61
C GLU A 10 -4.04 8.66 -2.77
N ARG A 11 -4.50 7.42 -3.01
CA ARG A 11 -5.53 6.81 -2.18
C ARG A 11 -5.07 6.69 -0.72
N ALA A 12 -3.87 6.20 -0.45
CA ALA A 12 -3.34 6.10 0.91
C ALA A 12 -3.15 7.47 1.60
N ARG A 13 -2.89 8.54 0.83
CA ARG A 13 -2.79 9.93 1.31
C ARG A 13 -4.15 10.45 1.77
N ASP A 14 -5.20 10.16 1.01
CA ASP A 14 -6.48 10.85 1.15
C ASP A 14 -7.54 10.03 1.92
N ASP A 15 -7.49 8.70 1.79
CA ASP A 15 -8.47 7.75 2.31
C ASP A 15 -7.91 6.94 3.49
N TRP A 16 -8.53 7.08 4.66
CA TRP A 16 -8.19 6.29 5.83
C TRP A 16 -8.46 4.79 5.67
N GLY A 17 -9.39 4.41 4.80
CA GLY A 17 -9.66 3.01 4.47
C GLY A 17 -8.51 2.34 3.72
N ALA A 18 -7.64 3.10 3.06
CA ALA A 18 -6.45 2.60 2.40
C ALA A 18 -5.19 2.60 3.29
N MET A 19 -5.28 3.20 4.49
CA MET A 19 -4.16 3.31 5.41
C MET A 19 -4.22 2.21 6.46
N ASN A 20 -3.17 1.41 6.58
CA ASN A 20 -3.05 0.43 7.65
C ASN A 20 -2.79 1.13 9.01
N ALA A 21 -3.60 0.79 10.02
CA ALA A 21 -3.51 1.42 11.33
C ALA A 21 -2.17 1.16 12.02
N TRP A 22 -1.70 -0.08 12.01
CA TRP A 22 -0.42 -0.44 12.62
C TRP A 22 0.74 0.36 12.02
N ASN A 23 0.78 0.50 10.68
CA ASN A 23 1.80 1.30 9.99
C ASN A 23 1.74 2.77 10.42
N PHE A 24 0.54 3.35 10.43
CA PHE A 24 0.34 4.75 10.80
C PHE A 24 0.79 5.03 12.24
N PHE A 25 0.34 4.21 13.20
CA PHE A 25 0.68 4.40 14.61
C PHE A 25 2.16 4.16 14.88
N SER A 26 2.74 3.10 14.33
CA SER A 26 4.17 2.81 14.48
C SER A 26 5.03 3.95 13.96
N HIS A 27 4.66 4.58 12.84
CA HIS A 27 5.46 5.63 12.23
C HIS A 27 5.24 7.01 12.85
N TYR A 28 3.99 7.42 13.05
CA TYR A 28 3.66 8.80 13.46
C TYR A 28 3.54 9.00 14.97
N TYR A 29 3.26 7.92 15.72
CA TYR A 29 3.19 7.92 17.18
C TYR A 29 4.35 7.16 17.84
N GLY A 30 5.12 6.37 17.08
CA GLY A 30 6.21 5.56 17.63
C GLY A 30 5.73 4.37 18.44
N ASN A 31 4.42 4.11 18.50
CA ASN A 31 3.81 3.06 19.30
C ASN A 31 2.55 2.54 18.59
N PRO A 32 2.46 1.22 18.29
CA PRO A 32 1.27 0.63 17.68
C PRO A 32 0.12 0.36 18.66
N TYR A 33 0.25 0.72 19.95
CA TYR A 33 -0.78 0.61 20.98
C TYR A 33 -1.42 -0.79 21.09
N GLY A 34 -0.58 -1.83 21.01
CA GLY A 34 -1.03 -3.23 21.13
C GLY A 34 -1.52 -3.86 19.82
N MET A 35 -1.64 -3.10 18.72
CA MET A 35 -1.88 -3.70 17.40
C MET A 35 -0.68 -4.56 16.97
N HIS A 36 -0.98 -5.74 16.43
CA HIS A 36 0.07 -6.62 15.90
C HIS A 36 0.56 -6.15 14.53
N ARG A 37 1.85 -6.37 14.29
CA ARG A 37 2.43 -6.23 12.95
C ARG A 37 1.67 -7.17 12.02
N HIS A 38 1.22 -6.68 10.86
CA HIS A 38 0.42 -7.39 9.86
C HIS A 38 -1.08 -7.55 10.13
N THR A 39 -1.66 -6.86 11.13
CA THR A 39 -3.13 -6.75 11.18
C THR A 39 -3.64 -6.04 9.93
N ALA A 40 -4.67 -6.58 9.28
CA ALA A 40 -5.34 -5.93 8.15
C ALA A 40 -6.25 -4.75 8.56
N VAL A 41 -6.13 -4.29 9.81
CA VAL A 41 -6.93 -3.19 10.37
C VAL A 41 -6.55 -1.87 9.69
N THR A 42 -7.54 -1.19 9.12
CA THR A 42 -7.37 0.12 8.51
C THR A 42 -7.55 1.23 9.55
N MET A 43 -7.04 2.42 9.27
CA MET A 43 -7.28 3.60 10.10
C MET A 43 -8.78 3.91 10.19
N GLN A 44 -9.55 3.68 9.12
CA GLN A 44 -11.00 3.85 9.16
C GLN A 44 -11.65 2.90 10.18
N GLN A 45 -11.30 1.61 10.14
CA GLN A 45 -11.84 0.63 11.10
C GLN A 45 -11.44 0.95 12.55
N TYR A 46 -10.23 1.47 12.77
CA TYR A 46 -9.82 1.97 14.08
C TYR A 46 -10.70 3.14 14.53
N LEU A 47 -10.95 4.12 13.67
CA LEU A 47 -11.73 5.31 14.01
C LEU A 47 -13.20 5.00 14.28
N GLU A 48 -13.74 3.95 13.68
CA GLU A 48 -15.10 3.48 13.95
C GLU A 48 -15.25 2.88 15.35
N ASN A 49 -14.24 2.15 15.85
CA ASN A 49 -14.28 1.48 17.16
C ASN A 49 -12.91 1.52 17.88
N PRO A 50 -12.45 2.68 18.36
CA PRO A 50 -11.08 2.85 18.84
C PRO A 50 -10.80 2.13 20.18
N ASP A 51 -11.83 1.91 20.99
CA ASP A 51 -11.79 1.19 22.27
C ASP A 51 -11.46 -0.30 22.10
N LYS A 52 -11.88 -0.92 20.99
CA LYS A 52 -11.55 -2.31 20.65
C LYS A 52 -10.05 -2.53 20.45
N PHE A 53 -9.34 -1.51 19.96
CA PHE A 53 -7.92 -1.61 19.63
C PHE A 53 -7.03 -1.01 20.70
N VAL A 54 -7.48 0.06 21.36
CA VAL A 54 -6.73 0.78 22.39
C VAL A 54 -7.62 0.87 23.62
N PRO A 55 -7.49 -0.04 24.61
CA PRO A 55 -8.39 -0.12 25.76
C PRO A 55 -8.30 1.08 26.72
N ASP A 56 -7.14 1.73 26.81
CA ASP A 56 -6.91 2.87 27.72
C ASP A 56 -7.57 4.17 27.19
N PRO A 57 -8.53 4.78 27.93
CA PRO A 57 -9.19 6.01 27.51
C PRO A 57 -8.24 7.21 27.36
N ALA A 58 -7.26 7.36 28.24
CA ALA A 58 -6.32 8.48 28.20
C ALA A 58 -5.44 8.43 26.94
N THR A 59 -4.99 7.24 26.56
CA THR A 59 -4.27 7.02 25.30
C THR A 59 -5.15 7.34 24.08
N ARG A 60 -6.43 6.96 24.08
CA ARG A 60 -7.36 7.29 22.98
C ARG A 60 -7.56 8.80 22.84
N GLU A 61 -7.70 9.51 23.95
CA GLU A 61 -7.82 10.96 23.96
C GLU A 61 -6.55 11.62 23.39
N TYR A 62 -5.37 11.19 23.82
CA TYR A 62 -4.10 11.66 23.27
C TYR A 62 -3.98 11.44 21.75
N ILE A 63 -4.37 10.26 21.27
CA ILE A 63 -4.42 9.95 19.83
C ILE A 63 -5.37 10.92 19.12
N GLN A 64 -6.58 11.09 19.63
CA GLN A 64 -7.60 11.93 18.98
C GLN A 64 -7.16 13.39 18.89
N LEU A 65 -6.56 13.93 19.96
CA LEU A 65 -6.05 15.31 20.00
C LEU A 65 -4.97 15.56 18.93
N ASN A 66 -4.12 14.57 18.67
CA ASN A 66 -2.99 14.70 17.74
C ASN A 66 -3.29 14.19 16.33
N LEU A 67 -4.41 13.50 16.11
CA LEU A 67 -4.70 12.80 14.86
C LEU A 67 -4.67 13.72 13.64
N LYS A 68 -5.27 14.91 13.73
CA LYS A 68 -5.30 15.88 12.62
C LYS A 68 -3.89 16.32 12.22
N LEU A 69 -3.03 16.58 13.21
CA LEU A 69 -1.64 16.98 12.97
C LEU A 69 -0.85 15.84 12.32
N LYS A 70 -0.97 14.62 12.85
CA LYS A 70 -0.28 13.45 12.30
C LYS A 70 -0.78 13.09 10.89
N ARG A 71 -2.07 13.26 10.61
CA ARG A 71 -2.65 13.13 9.26
C ARG A 71 -2.04 14.15 8.30
N ALA A 72 -1.98 15.42 8.67
CA ALA A 72 -1.41 16.45 7.81
C ALA A 72 0.08 16.19 7.51
N LEU A 73 0.85 15.75 8.53
CA LEU A 73 2.25 15.35 8.35
C LEU A 73 2.37 14.16 7.40
N MET A 74 1.51 13.16 7.56
CA MET A 74 1.44 12.02 6.65
C MET A 74 1.17 12.46 5.23
N GLN A 75 0.15 13.29 5.02
CA GLN A 75 -0.22 13.78 3.69
C GLN A 75 0.93 14.53 3.01
N LYS A 76 1.67 15.35 3.77
CA LYS A 76 2.88 16.03 3.28
C LYS A 76 3.97 15.04 2.86
N HIS A 77 4.21 13.98 3.65
CA HIS A 77 5.18 12.95 3.29
C HIS A 77 4.78 12.19 2.03
N PHE A 78 3.52 11.77 1.92
CA PHE A 78 3.01 11.12 0.71
C PHE A 78 3.09 12.03 -0.51
N GLN A 79 2.77 13.32 -0.38
CA GLN A 79 2.91 14.26 -1.49
C GLN A 79 4.36 14.35 -1.99
N ARG A 80 5.31 14.51 -1.06
CA ARG A 80 6.74 14.55 -1.41
C ARG A 80 7.18 13.26 -2.12
N ASP A 81 6.74 12.10 -1.61
CA ASP A 81 7.12 10.81 -2.17
C ASP A 81 6.44 10.56 -3.54
N LEU A 82 5.22 11.06 -3.75
CA LEU A 82 4.55 11.11 -5.06
C LEU A 82 5.34 11.94 -6.07
N ASP A 83 5.82 13.13 -5.68
CA ASP A 83 6.60 13.99 -6.58
C ASP A 83 7.92 13.30 -7.00
N LYS A 84 8.57 12.59 -6.07
CA LYS A 84 9.77 11.79 -6.35
C LYS A 84 9.47 10.62 -7.29
N LEU A 85 8.34 9.94 -7.11
CA LEU A 85 7.92 8.83 -7.96
C LEU A 85 7.63 9.31 -9.39
N LYS A 86 6.94 10.45 -9.53
CA LYS A 86 6.69 11.14 -10.81
C LYS A 86 7.99 11.50 -11.52
N ALA A 87 8.95 12.08 -10.79
CA ALA A 87 10.27 12.41 -11.34
C ALA A 87 11.05 11.17 -11.80
N ALA A 88 10.85 10.02 -11.15
CA ALA A 88 11.45 8.75 -11.55
C ALA A 88 10.76 8.07 -12.75
N GLY A 89 9.57 8.53 -13.15
CA GLY A 89 8.82 7.98 -14.28
C GLY A 89 8.33 6.54 -14.08
N ILE A 90 8.20 6.08 -12.83
CA ILE A 90 7.71 4.74 -12.50
C ILE A 90 6.18 4.78 -12.45
N VAL A 91 5.50 4.00 -13.31
CA VAL A 91 4.04 4.05 -13.45
C VAL A 91 3.33 2.75 -13.07
N SER A 92 4.06 1.64 -12.98
CA SER A 92 3.51 0.32 -12.66
C SER A 92 4.15 -0.33 -11.43
N LEU A 93 3.43 -1.29 -10.82
CA LEU A 93 3.94 -2.05 -9.67
C LEU A 93 5.14 -2.94 -10.04
N ASP A 94 5.21 -3.45 -11.27
CA ASP A 94 6.34 -4.25 -11.76
C ASP A 94 7.60 -3.39 -11.93
N GLU A 95 7.47 -2.18 -12.47
CA GLU A 95 8.57 -1.21 -12.52
C GLU A 95 8.99 -0.80 -11.11
N TRP A 96 8.03 -0.56 -10.21
CA TRP A 96 8.33 -0.27 -8.81
C TRP A 96 9.13 -1.41 -8.16
N GLN A 97 8.79 -2.67 -8.42
CA GLN A 97 9.54 -3.80 -7.87
C GLN A 97 10.97 -3.86 -8.40
N ARG A 98 11.21 -3.48 -9.65
CA ARG A 98 12.53 -3.50 -10.29
C ARG A 98 13.39 -2.28 -9.97
N LEU A 99 12.79 -1.10 -9.92
CA LEU A 99 13.48 0.19 -9.89
C LEU A 99 13.21 0.99 -8.61
N GLY A 100 12.20 0.63 -7.80
CA GLY A 100 11.77 1.39 -6.63
C GLY A 100 12.84 1.51 -5.54
N ALA A 101 13.85 0.64 -5.51
CA ALA A 101 15.01 0.78 -4.64
C ALA A 101 15.85 2.04 -4.96
N THR A 102 15.79 2.53 -6.21
CA THR A 102 16.53 3.73 -6.67
C THR A 102 15.84 5.04 -6.31
N VAL A 103 14.56 4.99 -5.94
CA VAL A 103 13.79 6.18 -5.57
C VAL A 103 13.86 6.39 -4.06
N ASP A 104 14.35 7.55 -3.62
CA ASP A 104 14.44 7.93 -2.22
C ASP A 104 13.05 8.25 -1.62
N MET A 105 12.25 7.22 -1.34
CA MET A 105 10.92 7.36 -0.73
C MET A 105 10.93 6.98 0.74
N GLY A 106 10.06 7.66 1.51
CA GLY A 106 9.84 7.37 2.91
C GLY A 106 9.28 5.96 3.15
N PRO A 107 9.46 5.42 4.37
CA PRO A 107 9.06 4.06 4.72
C PRO A 107 7.55 3.83 4.55
N MET A 108 6.71 4.83 4.87
CA MET A 108 5.25 4.69 4.75
C MET A 108 4.79 4.46 3.30
N ALA A 109 5.28 5.26 2.35
CA ALA A 109 4.92 5.10 0.95
C ALA A 109 5.44 3.77 0.38
N ARG A 110 6.67 3.36 0.77
CA ARG A 110 7.22 2.05 0.42
C ARG A 110 6.36 0.89 0.94
N MET A 111 5.88 0.98 2.17
CA MET A 111 5.02 -0.06 2.76
C MET A 111 3.66 -0.17 2.07
N VAL A 112 3.06 0.96 1.67
CA VAL A 112 1.82 0.98 0.87
C VAL A 112 2.03 0.26 -0.46
N LEU A 113 3.09 0.62 -1.20
CA LEU A 113 3.37 -0.01 -2.50
C LEU A 113 3.75 -1.49 -2.37
N ALA A 114 4.47 -1.87 -1.31
CA ALA A 114 4.76 -3.27 -1.02
C ALA A 114 3.47 -4.06 -0.75
N SER A 115 2.54 -3.52 0.04
CA SER A 115 1.25 -4.15 0.31
C SER A 115 0.41 -4.29 -0.97
N ALA A 116 0.39 -3.24 -1.81
CA ALA A 116 -0.30 -3.26 -3.09
C ALA A 116 0.26 -4.33 -4.03
N TYR A 117 1.59 -4.45 -4.11
CA TYR A 117 2.25 -5.50 -4.88
C TYR A 117 1.89 -6.90 -4.39
N GLN A 118 1.96 -7.14 -3.07
CA GLN A 118 1.58 -8.44 -2.49
C GLN A 118 0.12 -8.79 -2.79
N HIS A 119 -0.80 -7.85 -2.64
CA HIS A 119 -2.21 -8.07 -3.00
C HIS A 119 -2.37 -8.40 -4.49
N ALA A 120 -1.68 -7.68 -5.38
CA ALA A 120 -1.72 -7.97 -6.81
C ALA A 120 -1.21 -9.39 -7.15
N LEU A 121 -0.21 -9.89 -6.41
CA LEU A 121 0.28 -11.27 -6.56
C LEU A 121 -0.76 -12.32 -6.15
N HIS A 122 -1.46 -12.10 -5.02
CA HIS A 122 -2.47 -13.03 -4.51
C HIS A 122 -3.76 -13.05 -5.35
N HIS A 123 -4.06 -11.95 -6.06
CA HIS A 123 -5.26 -11.83 -6.91
C HIS A 123 -4.96 -12.02 -8.41
N SER A 124 -3.73 -12.32 -8.78
CA SER A 124 -3.40 -12.74 -10.16
C SER A 124 -3.77 -14.21 -10.36
N PRO A 125 -4.51 -14.58 -11.43
CA PRO A 125 -4.74 -15.98 -11.75
C PRO A 125 -3.40 -16.69 -11.96
N PRO A 126 -3.27 -17.98 -11.59
CA PRO A 126 -2.03 -18.71 -11.77
C PRO A 126 -1.60 -18.65 -13.24
N LYS A 127 -0.37 -18.21 -13.50
CA LYS A 127 0.27 -18.31 -14.82
C LYS A 127 0.48 -19.80 -15.15
N GLY A 128 -0.59 -20.44 -15.63
CA GLY A 128 -0.64 -21.85 -15.98
C GLY A 128 -1.02 -22.06 -17.44
N ILE A 129 -0.02 -22.46 -18.22
CA ILE A 129 -0.09 -23.16 -19.51
C ILE A 129 -0.43 -22.31 -20.75
N LEU A 130 0.59 -21.60 -21.26
CA LEU A 130 0.75 -21.44 -22.72
C LEU A 130 0.92 -22.83 -23.34
N LYS A 131 -0.17 -23.46 -23.79
CA LYS A 131 -0.09 -24.60 -24.70
C LYS A 131 0.55 -24.08 -26.00
N LYS A 132 1.80 -24.49 -26.27
CA LYS A 132 2.42 -24.33 -27.59
C LYS A 132 1.45 -24.90 -28.65
N PRO A 133 1.16 -24.19 -29.74
CA PRO A 133 0.37 -24.76 -30.82
C PRO A 133 1.17 -25.91 -31.46
N THR A 134 0.61 -27.11 -31.44
CA THR A 134 1.12 -28.26 -32.18
C THR A 134 1.01 -27.99 -33.68
N PRO A 135 2.06 -28.22 -34.48
CA PRO A 135 2.00 -28.03 -35.93
C PRO A 135 1.08 -29.10 -36.55
N LYS A 136 0.17 -28.66 -37.42
CA LYS A 136 -0.68 -29.52 -38.26
C LYS A 136 0.21 -30.43 -39.11
N LYS A 137 0.10 -31.74 -38.94
CA LYS A 137 0.54 -32.70 -39.97
C LYS A 137 -0.42 -32.57 -41.16
N ALA A 138 0.12 -32.18 -42.30
CA ALA A 138 -0.51 -32.36 -43.59
C ALA A 138 -0.47 -33.86 -43.94
N GLU A 139 -1.62 -34.50 -44.04
CA GLU A 139 -1.74 -35.79 -44.71
C GLU A 139 -2.02 -35.55 -46.19
N LYS A 140 -1.05 -35.98 -46.99
CA LYS A 140 -1.15 -36.23 -48.42
C LYS A 140 -1.81 -37.59 -48.62
N GLY A 141 -2.78 -37.64 -49.54
CA GLY A 141 -2.90 -38.70 -50.55
C GLY A 141 -3.45 -40.06 -50.11
N MET A 142 -4.65 -40.37 -50.59
CA MET A 142 -4.84 -41.45 -51.56
C MET A 142 -6.10 -41.18 -52.38
#